data_AF-A0A2P9AHD4-F1
#
_entry.id   AF-A0A2P9AHD4-F1
#
_cell.length_a   1.000
_cell.length_b   1.000
_cell.length_c   1.000
_cell.angle_alpha   90.00
_cell.angle_beta   90.00
_cell.angle_gamma   90.00
#
_symmetry.space_group_name_H-M   'P 1'
#
loop_
_entity.id
_entity.type
_entity.pdbx_description
1 polymer ?
#
loop_
_entity_poly.entity_id
_entity_poly.type
_entity_poly.pdbx_seq_one_letter_code
_entity_poly.pdbx_strand_id
1 'polypeptide(L)'
;MAQRLGGYSGLAFVDTTRTIADQMEEWLVEEGSDGFNVMFPFLPAGLDDVVEKVVPELQRRGLFRRKYEGPTLRENLGLAPPRNRFFE
;
A
#
# COMPACT_ATOMS: atom_id res chain seq x y z
N MET A 1 7.81 25.45 -10.69
CA MET A 1 8.26 24.14 -10.18
C MET A 1 7.10 23.52 -9.40
N ALA A 2 6.22 22.78 -10.08
CA ALA A 2 5.19 21.98 -9.41
C ALA A 2 5.76 20.58 -9.18
N GLN A 3 5.94 20.17 -7.92
CA GLN A 3 6.49 18.85 -7.55
C GLN A 3 5.44 17.72 -7.58
N ARG A 4 4.17 18.06 -7.82
CA ARG A 4 3.06 17.10 -7.86
C ARG A 4 2.21 17.39 -9.08
N LEU A 5 2.09 16.41 -9.99
CA LEU A 5 1.33 16.53 -11.24
C LEU A 5 -0.07 15.93 -11.06
N GLY A 6 -1.09 16.70 -11.42
CA GLY A 6 -2.51 16.39 -11.24
C GLY A 6 -3.30 16.15 -12.54
N GLY A 7 -2.80 15.35 -13.51
CA GLY A 7 -3.59 14.85 -14.66
C GLY A 7 -3.53 13.32 -14.85
N TYR A 8 -4.68 12.66 -15.11
CA TYR A 8 -4.87 11.19 -15.07
C TYR A 8 -4.16 10.54 -13.85
N SER A 9 -4.15 11.31 -12.76
CA SER A 9 -3.05 11.47 -11.80
C SER A 9 -3.42 10.98 -10.41
N GLY A 10 -2.83 9.87 -10.01
CA GLY A 10 -2.63 9.59 -8.59
C GLY A 10 -1.38 10.30 -8.06
N LEU A 11 -1.14 10.14 -6.76
CA LEU A 11 0.15 10.44 -6.15
C LEU A 11 1.24 9.62 -6.85
N ALA A 12 2.30 10.29 -7.30
CA ALA A 12 3.46 9.64 -7.90
C ALA A 12 4.65 9.70 -6.93
N PHE A 13 5.06 8.54 -6.42
CA PHE A 13 6.28 8.42 -5.62
C PHE A 13 7.46 8.12 -6.55
N VAL A 14 8.31 9.12 -6.81
CA VAL A 14 9.46 8.97 -7.72
C VAL A 14 10.72 9.43 -6.98
N ASP A 15 11.40 8.48 -6.34
CA ASP A 15 12.67 8.71 -5.63
C ASP A 15 13.29 7.35 -5.25
N THR A 16 14.30 7.36 -4.37
CA THR A 16 14.86 6.18 -3.73
C THR A 16 13.83 5.43 -2.88
N THR A 17 14.07 4.12 -2.67
CA THR A 17 13.23 3.26 -1.81
C THR A 17 12.93 3.87 -0.44
N ARG A 18 13.94 4.50 0.18
CA ARG A 18 13.78 5.14 1.49
C ARG A 18 12.81 6.32 1.42
N THR A 19 13.02 7.24 0.48
CA THR A 19 12.16 8.42 0.31
C THR A 19 10.73 8.03 -0.09
N ILE A 20 10.54 6.96 -0.87
CA ILE A 20 9.21 6.41 -1.16
C ILE A 20 8.55 5.89 0.13
N ALA A 21 9.26 5.11 0.94
CA ALA A 21 8.75 4.61 2.21
C ALA A 21 8.45 5.72 3.23
N ASP A 22 9.28 6.77 3.28
CA ASP A 22 9.07 7.96 4.11
C ASP A 22 7.74 8.65 3.75
N GLN A 23 7.49 8.82 2.46
CA GLN A 23 6.23 9.43 2.00
C GLN A 23 5.03 8.51 2.27
N MET A 24 5.15 7.20 2.05
CA MET A 24 4.05 6.27 2.38
C MET A 24 3.75 6.25 3.88
N GLU A 25 4.78 6.35 4.73
CA GLU A 25 4.65 6.46 6.19
C GLU A 25 3.89 7.72 6.60
N GLU A 26 4.24 8.88 6.03
CA GLU A 26 3.55 10.16 6.29
C GLU A 26 2.03 10.01 6.05
N TRP A 27 1.63 9.47 4.90
CA TRP A 27 0.21 9.26 4.58
C TRP A 27 -0.51 8.29 5.53
N LEU A 28 0.17 7.25 6.01
CA LEU A 28 -0.41 6.29 6.95
C LEU A 28 -0.50 6.85 8.37
N VAL A 29 0.54 7.54 8.84
CA VAL A 29 0.64 8.09 10.20
C VAL A 29 -0.25 9.31 10.38
N GLU A 30 -0.35 10.15 9.35
CA GLU A 30 -1.24 11.32 9.35
C GLU A 30 -2.70 10.97 9.01
N GLU A 31 -3.03 9.68 8.96
CA GLU A 31 -4.38 9.17 8.64
C GLU A 31 -4.93 9.70 7.30
N GLY A 32 -4.03 10.01 6.35
CA GLY A 32 -4.38 10.41 4.99
C GLY A 32 -4.85 9.24 4.11
N SER A 33 -4.49 8.01 4.47
CA SER A 33 -5.02 6.78 3.87
C SER A 33 -4.86 5.56 4.78
N ASP A 34 -5.69 4.52 4.57
CA ASP A 34 -5.54 3.19 5.20
C ASP A 34 -4.62 2.26 4.39
N GLY A 35 -4.23 2.67 3.19
CA GLY A 35 -3.48 1.87 2.24
C GLY A 35 -3.42 2.50 0.85
N PHE A 36 -2.80 1.80 -0.08
CA PHE A 36 -2.51 2.32 -1.42
C PHE A 36 -2.98 1.38 -2.52
N ASN A 37 -3.56 1.97 -3.57
CA ASN A 37 -3.66 1.32 -4.87
C ASN A 37 -2.41 1.67 -5.67
N VAL A 38 -1.57 0.67 -5.97
CA VAL A 38 -0.28 0.88 -6.65
C VAL A 38 -0.44 0.59 -8.14
N MET A 39 -0.24 1.60 -8.98
CA MET A 39 -0.19 1.46 -10.43
C MET A 39 1.25 1.53 -10.92
N PHE A 40 1.66 0.52 -11.69
CA PHE A 40 3.02 0.42 -12.21
C PHE A 40 3.11 0.96 -13.64
N PRO A 41 4.14 1.75 -13.98
CA PRO A 41 4.33 2.24 -15.36
C PRO A 41 4.72 1.11 -16.32
N PHE A 42 5.35 0.04 -15.83
CA PHE A 42 5.70 -1.15 -16.60
C PHE A 42 5.76 -2.38 -15.70
N LEU A 43 5.50 -3.55 -16.28
CA LEU A 43 5.52 -4.85 -15.61
C LEU A 43 6.42 -5.83 -16.37
N PRO A 44 7.04 -6.82 -15.68
CA PRO A 44 6.92 -7.09 -14.23
C PRO A 44 7.88 -6.26 -13.36
N ALA A 45 8.93 -5.68 -13.93
CA ALA A 45 10.03 -5.10 -13.16
C ALA A 45 9.61 -4.00 -12.16
N GLY A 46 8.59 -3.19 -12.45
CA GLY A 46 8.08 -2.21 -11.49
C GLY A 46 7.44 -2.84 -10.25
N LEU A 47 6.79 -4.01 -10.41
CA LEU A 47 6.25 -4.79 -9.29
C LEU A 47 7.39 -5.43 -8.50
N ASP A 48 8.38 -6.01 -9.19
CA ASP A 48 9.55 -6.64 -8.55
C ASP A 48 10.29 -5.62 -7.67
N ASP A 49 10.52 -4.40 -8.18
CA ASP A 49 11.16 -3.32 -7.42
C ASP A 49 10.40 -2.98 -6.13
N VAL A 50 9.06 -2.94 -6.16
CA VAL A 50 8.26 -2.65 -4.96
C VAL A 50 8.32 -3.81 -3.97
N VAL A 51 8.17 -5.05 -4.44
CA VAL A 51 8.17 -6.24 -3.59
C VAL A 51 9.54 -6.48 -2.95
N GLU A 52 10.63 -6.28 -3.70
CA GLU A 52 11.98 -6.58 -3.23
C GLU A 52 12.61 -5.44 -2.44
N LYS A 53 12.21 -4.18 -2.67
CA LYS A 53 12.85 -3.01 -2.06
C LYS A 53 11.92 -2.28 -1.09
N VAL A 54 10.72 -1.91 -1.53
CA VAL A 54 9.81 -1.05 -0.74
C VAL A 54 9.12 -1.85 0.38
N VAL A 55 8.59 -3.03 0.08
CA VAL A 55 7.87 -3.87 1.06
C VAL A 55 8.76 -4.21 2.27
N PRO A 56 10.02 -4.66 2.12
CA PRO A 56 10.89 -4.91 3.27
C PRO A 56 11.15 -3.68 4.13
N GLU A 57 11.25 -2.50 3.51
CA GLU A 57 11.43 -1.24 4.24
C GLU A 57 10.19 -0.88 5.07
N LEU A 58 8.98 -1.02 4.51
CA LEU A 58 7.73 -0.81 5.25
C LEU A 58 7.57 -1.84 6.40
N GLN A 59 7.96 -3.10 6.18
CA GLN A 59 7.97 -4.15 7.21
C GLN A 59 9.01 -3.90 8.32
N ARG A 60 10.13 -3.25 7.99
CA ARG A 60 11.14 -2.84 8.97
C ARG A 60 10.60 -1.75 9.89
N ARG A 61 9.79 -0.83 9.36
CA ARG A 61 9.12 0.26 10.09
C ARG A 61 7.87 -0.19 10.86
N GLY A 62 7.39 -1.41 10.62
CA GLY A 62 6.15 -1.90 11.24
C GLY A 62 4.87 -1.39 10.57
N LEU A 63 4.97 -0.79 9.38
CA LEU A 63 3.85 -0.24 8.62
C LEU A 63 3.17 -1.27 7.72
N PHE A 64 3.79 -2.43 7.51
CA PHE A 64 3.24 -3.50 6.67
C PHE A 64 3.41 -4.86 7.33
N ARG A 65 2.41 -5.73 7.13
CA ARG A 65 2.40 -7.09 7.67
C ARG A 65 3.56 -7.94 7.14
N ARG A 66 4.04 -8.88 7.97
CA ARG A 66 5.09 -9.86 7.60
C ARG A 66 4.55 -11.20 7.14
N LYS A 67 3.30 -11.51 7.49
CA LYS A 67 2.59 -12.72 7.09
C LYS A 67 1.10 -12.39 6.94
N TYR A 68 0.40 -13.17 6.13
CA TYR A 68 -1.06 -13.12 6.08
C TYR A 68 -1.63 -13.66 7.40
N GLU A 69 -2.68 -13.01 7.90
CA GLU A 69 -3.28 -13.34 9.20
C GLU A 69 -4.43 -14.34 9.06
N GLY A 70 -5.11 -14.32 7.91
CA GLY A 70 -6.20 -15.25 7.61
C GLY A 70 -6.23 -15.71 6.15
N PRO A 71 -7.01 -16.75 5.85
CA PRO A 71 -7.17 -17.30 4.49
C PRO A 71 -7.99 -16.43 3.54
N THR A 72 -8.75 -15.44 4.02
CA THR A 72 -9.66 -14.63 3.19
C THR A 72 -9.17 -13.19 3.03
N LEU A 73 -9.66 -12.51 1.99
CA LEU A 73 -9.39 -11.08 1.79
C LEU A 73 -9.90 -10.24 2.97
N ARG A 74 -11.06 -10.58 3.55
CA ARG A 74 -11.66 -9.82 4.65
C ARG A 74 -10.81 -9.88 5.91
N GLU A 75 -10.35 -11.06 6.29
CA GLU A 75 -9.46 -11.21 7.46
C GLU A 75 -8.16 -10.42 7.27
N ASN A 76 -7.60 -10.46 6.07
CA ASN A 76 -6.39 -9.71 5.72
C ASN A 76 -6.58 -8.19 5.61
N LEU A 77 -7.82 -7.70 5.67
CA LEU A 77 -8.19 -6.28 5.73
C LEU A 77 -8.80 -5.89 7.10
N GLY A 78 -8.84 -6.80 8.07
CA GLY A 78 -9.48 -6.56 9.38
C GLY A 78 -11.00 -6.42 9.33
N LEU A 79 -11.65 -6.93 8.28
CA LEU A 79 -13.10 -6.81 8.08
C LEU A 79 -13.84 -8.03 8.63
N ALA A 80 -14.93 -7.77 9.37
CA ALA A 80 -15.83 -8.83 9.84
C ALA A 80 -16.50 -9.57 8.67
N PRO A 81 -16.78 -10.88 8.82
CA PRO A 81 -17.58 -11.61 7.85
C PRO A 81 -19.01 -11.03 7.80
N PRO A 82 -19.58 -10.79 6.60
CA PRO A 82 -20.92 -10.26 6.49
C PRO A 82 -21.93 -11.31 6.94
N ARG A 83 -22.93 -10.90 7.73
CA ARG A 83 -24.06 -11.77 8.06
C ARG A 83 -24.90 -12.00 6.81
N ASN A 84 -25.35 -13.24 6.62
CA ASN A 84 -26.27 -13.53 5.55
C ASN A 84 -27.64 -12.91 5.88
N ARG A 85 -28.24 -12.17 4.96
CA ARG A 85 -29.53 -11.50 5.19
C ARG A 85 -30.73 -12.46 5.26
N PHE A 86 -30.54 -13.69 4.77
CA PHE A 86 -31.60 -14.70 4.67
C PHE A 86 -31.45 -15.84 5.70
N PHE A 87 -30.29 -15.94 6.33
CA PHE A 87 -29.97 -16.99 7.31
C PHE A 87 -29.24 -16.32 8.47
N GLU A 88 -29.84 -16.37 9.67
CA GLU A 88 -29.31 -15.70 10.88
C GLU A 88 -27.96 -16.24 11.35
#